data_AF-A0A356Z9S9-F1
#
_entry.id   AF-A0A356Z9S9-F1
#
_cell.length_a   1.000
_cell.length_b   1.000
_cell.length_c   1.000
_cell.angle_alpha   90.00
_cell.angle_beta   90.00
_cell.angle_gamma   90.00
#
_symmetry.space_group_name_H-M   'P 1'
#
loop_
_entity.id
_entity.type
_entity.pdbx_description
1 polymer ?
#
loop_
_entity_poly.entity_id
_entity_poly.type
_entity_poly.pdbx_seq_one_letter_code
_entity_poly.pdbx_strand_id
1 'polypeptide(L)'
;MFSVNKRDRRLSVIIITTVISFIISYICIHYKIDEVYRNLFYVPLLLSCFWYGKKGFYYSIGIIGIYLLFSVKYGSEPFWQTFISLIVFITIGFIIYRLTENVSEEEGHQNKIYQMSYSDYLTGVYNRRFIEEEIIRIDREENLPLSIIMGDVNGLKLFNDAFGHKKGDELIKSAAKAIKSTCRAGDIVARWGGDEFLVLLPKTKKEEAEKKVMRIKNACNTMKFNSLSVSIALGWATKESQAEDLSRILKIAEDYMYKHKFTESYSIRSNIIKTIFTTFQEKSLKLEVHSKRVGYLCEQMGKAMNLSEAEISELRISGLLHDIGKIAIDKSILNKSFQLTVLEWNEVKRHPYIGYRLLSFLPEMLNISQYVLYHHERFDGKGYPQGLKGEKIPLFSRIINVADSYDAMTNKRAYKGVLPKYMAIEELIRNKGTQFDPHIVDVFMKLLESHEASANG
;
A
#
# COMPACT_ATOMS: atom_id res chain seq x y z
N MET A 1 22.85 20.60 -2.82
CA MET A 1 23.44 21.96 -2.63
C MET A 1 24.57 22.30 -3.62
N PHE A 2 25.15 21.33 -4.36
CA PHE A 2 26.26 21.57 -5.31
C PHE A 2 25.86 22.04 -6.73
N SER A 3 24.59 21.98 -7.13
CA SER A 3 24.18 22.32 -8.51
C SER A 3 24.02 23.82 -8.77
N VAL A 4 23.70 24.62 -7.74
CA VAL A 4 23.46 26.07 -7.88
C VAL A 4 24.76 26.81 -8.20
N ASN A 5 25.85 26.49 -7.50
CA ASN A 5 27.16 27.14 -7.65
C ASN A 5 27.80 26.94 -9.05
N LYS A 6 27.44 25.85 -9.76
CA LYS A 6 27.97 25.54 -11.10
C LYS A 6 27.27 26.35 -12.21
N ARG A 7 25.97 26.65 -12.04
CA ARG A 7 25.19 27.45 -13.00
C ARG A 7 25.57 28.92 -12.96
N ASP A 8 25.83 29.45 -11.77
CA ASP A 8 26.23 30.86 -11.60
C ASP A 8 27.62 31.11 -12.17
N ARG A 9 28.58 30.20 -11.95
CA ARG A 9 29.92 30.28 -12.57
C ARG A 9 29.88 30.26 -14.10
N ARG A 10 29.05 29.39 -14.70
CA ARG A 10 28.89 29.32 -16.16
C ARG A 10 28.33 30.62 -16.75
N LEU A 11 27.42 31.27 -16.04
CA LEU A 11 26.81 32.52 -16.47
C LEU A 11 27.82 33.66 -16.44
N SER A 12 28.59 33.77 -15.35
CA SER A 12 29.67 34.77 -15.24
C SER A 12 30.72 34.60 -16.33
N VAL A 13 31.11 33.36 -16.64
CA VAL A 13 32.06 33.07 -17.73
C VAL A 13 31.53 33.54 -19.09
N ILE A 14 30.27 33.25 -19.42
CA ILE A 14 29.68 33.69 -20.70
C ILE A 14 29.64 35.22 -20.79
N ILE A 15 29.19 35.91 -19.74
CA ILE A 15 29.06 37.36 -19.76
C ILE A 15 30.43 38.02 -19.93
N ILE A 16 31.42 37.60 -19.13
CA ILE A 16 32.77 38.15 -19.17
C ILE A 16 33.44 37.89 -20.53
N THR A 17 33.37 36.66 -21.03
CA THR A 17 33.98 36.32 -22.32
C THR A 17 33.28 36.97 -23.51
N THR A 18 31.96 37.15 -23.46
CA THR A 18 31.21 37.92 -24.48
C THR A 18 31.67 39.37 -24.54
N VAL A 19 31.80 40.04 -23.38
CA VAL A 19 32.27 41.43 -23.33
C VAL A 19 33.71 41.56 -23.83
N ILE A 20 34.61 40.69 -23.37
CA ILE A 20 36.02 40.72 -23.81
C ILE A 20 36.12 40.48 -25.31
N SER A 21 35.42 39.48 -25.84
CA SER A 21 35.45 39.16 -27.27
C SER A 21 34.83 40.26 -28.14
N PHE A 22 33.84 41.00 -27.64
CA PHE A 22 33.29 42.19 -28.31
C PHE A 22 34.32 43.31 -28.40
N ILE A 23 35.05 43.58 -27.31
CA ILE A 23 36.12 44.61 -27.27
C ILE A 23 37.26 44.23 -28.22
N ILE A 24 37.70 42.97 -28.22
CA ILE A 24 38.74 42.48 -29.14
C ILE A 24 38.28 42.65 -30.59
N SER A 25 37.04 42.24 -30.90
CA SER A 25 36.46 42.40 -32.23
C SER A 25 36.42 43.87 -32.67
N TYR A 26 36.09 44.78 -31.76
CA TYR A 26 36.12 46.22 -32.02
C TYR A 26 37.52 46.74 -32.37
N ILE A 27 38.53 46.37 -31.58
CA ILE A 27 39.93 46.75 -31.84
C ILE A 27 40.38 46.22 -33.20
N CYS A 28 40.05 44.96 -33.52
CA CYS A 28 40.39 44.37 -34.82
C CYS A 28 39.75 45.12 -35.99
N ILE A 29 38.50 45.56 -35.87
CA ILE A 29 37.82 46.37 -36.89
C ILE A 29 38.52 47.73 -37.06
N HIS A 30 38.86 48.40 -35.96
CA HIS A 30 39.45 49.74 -36.00
C HIS A 30 40.87 49.75 -36.61
N TYR A 31 41.68 48.73 -36.30
CA TYR A 31 43.07 48.63 -36.75
C TYR A 31 43.27 47.77 -38.00
N LYS A 32 42.19 47.31 -38.65
CA LYS A 32 42.23 46.43 -39.85
C LYS A 32 43.08 45.16 -39.63
N ILE A 33 42.94 44.55 -38.44
CA ILE A 33 43.60 43.29 -38.08
C ILE A 33 42.82 42.11 -38.69
N ASP A 34 43.52 41.01 -38.96
CA ASP A 34 43.02 39.76 -39.57
C ASP A 34 41.61 39.32 -39.13
N GLU A 35 40.83 38.83 -40.09
CA GLU A 35 39.42 38.41 -39.89
C GLU A 35 39.24 37.31 -38.84
N VAL A 36 40.26 36.46 -38.64
CA VAL A 36 40.23 35.33 -37.71
C VAL A 36 39.93 35.78 -36.27
N TYR A 37 40.53 36.88 -35.83
CA TYR A 37 40.34 37.39 -34.46
C TYR A 37 38.95 37.99 -34.24
N ARG A 38 38.29 38.42 -35.30
CA ARG A 38 36.92 38.96 -35.28
C ARG A 38 35.89 37.87 -34.99
N ASN A 39 36.13 36.67 -35.52
CA ASN A 39 35.24 35.52 -35.36
C ASN A 39 35.28 34.91 -33.94
N LEU A 40 36.28 35.25 -33.12
CA LEU A 40 36.32 34.87 -31.71
C LEU A 40 35.12 35.39 -30.91
N PHE A 41 34.46 36.46 -31.38
CA PHE A 41 33.22 36.98 -30.82
C PHE A 41 32.08 35.96 -30.77
N TYR A 42 32.03 35.04 -31.74
CA TYR A 42 30.94 34.07 -31.81
C TYR A 42 31.13 32.88 -30.85
N VAL A 43 32.34 32.66 -30.34
CA VAL A 43 32.65 31.50 -29.49
C VAL A 43 31.86 31.51 -28.17
N PRO A 44 31.80 32.60 -27.37
CA PRO A 44 30.96 32.67 -26.17
C PRO A 44 29.45 32.49 -26.46
N LEU A 45 29.00 32.90 -27.65
CA LEU A 45 27.61 32.82 -28.09
C LEU A 45 27.21 31.40 -28.49
N LEU A 46 28.11 30.64 -29.10
CA LEU A 46 27.89 29.21 -29.33
C LEU A 46 27.94 28.42 -28.01
N LEU A 47 28.82 28.81 -27.10
CA LEU A 47 28.90 28.25 -25.74
C LEU A 47 27.62 28.53 -24.93
N SER A 48 26.99 29.70 -25.06
CA SER A 48 25.71 29.97 -24.41
C SER A 48 24.58 29.10 -24.96
N CYS A 49 24.51 28.88 -26.28
CA CYS A 49 23.58 27.92 -26.89
C CYS A 49 23.78 26.51 -26.31
N PHE A 50 25.03 26.07 -26.16
CA PHE A 50 25.36 24.75 -25.61
C PHE A 50 25.00 24.61 -24.11
N TRP A 51 25.28 25.61 -23.28
CA TRP A 51 25.05 25.50 -21.82
C TRP A 51 23.63 25.84 -21.36
N TYR A 52 22.89 26.66 -22.11
CA TYR A 52 21.59 27.20 -21.71
C TYR A 52 20.46 26.92 -22.71
N GLY A 53 20.73 26.13 -23.76
CA GLY A 53 19.75 25.71 -24.76
C GLY A 53 18.99 26.90 -25.35
N LYS A 54 17.65 26.82 -25.32
CA LYS A 54 16.75 27.85 -25.88
C LYS A 54 17.01 29.27 -25.34
N LYS A 55 17.29 29.41 -24.03
CA LYS A 55 17.60 30.73 -23.43
C LYS A 55 18.94 31.26 -23.92
N GLY A 56 19.93 30.38 -24.06
CA GLY A 56 21.23 30.70 -24.63
C GLY A 56 21.14 31.13 -26.09
N PHE A 57 20.30 30.48 -26.89
CA PHE A 57 20.06 30.83 -28.29
C PHE A 57 19.44 32.22 -28.47
N TYR A 58 18.41 32.57 -27.69
CA TYR A 58 17.83 33.92 -27.73
C TYR A 58 18.82 34.99 -27.27
N TYR A 59 19.64 34.69 -26.26
CA TYR A 59 20.74 35.56 -25.85
C TYR A 59 21.72 35.80 -27.01
N SER A 60 22.13 34.73 -27.70
CA SER A 60 23.04 34.83 -28.84
C SER A 60 22.46 35.67 -29.98
N ILE A 61 21.19 35.50 -30.33
CA ILE A 61 20.50 36.33 -31.34
C ILE A 61 20.50 37.80 -30.95
N GLY A 62 20.19 38.12 -29.69
CA GLY A 62 20.16 39.51 -29.22
C GLY A 62 21.52 40.20 -29.31
N ILE A 63 22.59 39.51 -28.88
CA ILE A 63 23.95 40.05 -28.92
C ILE A 63 24.48 40.19 -30.36
N ILE A 64 24.17 39.21 -31.22
CA ILE A 64 24.45 39.24 -32.67
C ILE A 64 23.77 40.43 -33.35
N GLY A 65 22.51 40.73 -33.00
CA GLY A 65 21.78 41.88 -33.54
C GLY A 65 22.41 43.22 -33.14
N ILE A 66 22.87 43.36 -31.90
CA ILE A 66 23.58 44.56 -31.43
C ILE A 66 24.92 44.71 -32.17
N TYR A 67 25.65 43.62 -32.35
CA TYR A 67 26.91 43.61 -33.11
C TYR A 67 26.71 44.00 -34.57
N LEU A 68 25.63 43.54 -35.22
CA LEU A 68 25.29 43.95 -36.58
C LEU A 68 25.05 45.47 -36.67
N LEU A 69 24.19 46.04 -35.82
CA LEU A 69 23.93 47.48 -35.79
C LEU A 69 25.21 48.30 -35.58
N PHE A 70 26.10 47.81 -34.71
CA PHE A 70 27.40 48.41 -34.47
C PHE A 70 28.30 48.34 -35.71
N SER A 71 28.39 47.17 -36.36
CA SER A 71 29.19 46.97 -37.57
C SER A 71 28.73 47.83 -38.75
N VAL A 72 27.42 48.07 -38.90
CA VAL A 72 26.86 48.95 -39.93
C VAL A 72 27.23 50.41 -39.69
N LYS A 73 27.28 50.84 -38.42
CA LYS A 73 27.54 52.23 -38.06
C LYS A 73 29.03 52.59 -38.06
N TYR A 74 29.90 51.65 -37.71
CA TYR A 74 31.34 51.92 -37.46
C TYR A 74 32.30 51.01 -38.25
N GLY A 75 31.78 50.03 -39.01
CA GLY A 75 32.61 49.10 -39.78
C GLY A 75 33.00 49.65 -41.15
N SER A 76 34.17 49.25 -41.61
CA SER A 76 34.75 49.57 -42.93
C SER A 76 34.49 48.49 -44.00
N GLU A 77 33.74 47.44 -43.68
CA GLU A 77 33.50 46.26 -44.53
C GLU A 77 32.19 46.33 -45.33
N PRO A 78 32.05 45.56 -46.43
CA PRO A 78 30.79 45.37 -47.12
C PRO A 78 29.77 44.69 -46.19
N PHE A 79 28.62 45.34 -46.00
CA PHE A 79 27.47 44.84 -45.25
C PHE A 79 27.17 43.34 -45.46
N TRP A 80 27.31 42.88 -46.71
CA TRP A 80 27.02 41.51 -47.13
C TRP A 80 27.90 40.45 -46.47
N GLN A 81 29.19 40.72 -46.21
CA GLN A 81 30.08 39.73 -45.58
C GLN A 81 29.71 39.50 -44.11
N THR A 82 29.48 40.58 -43.36
CA THR A 82 29.00 40.50 -41.98
C THR A 82 27.65 39.80 -41.91
N PHE A 83 26.75 40.12 -42.85
CA PHE A 83 25.43 39.50 -42.93
C PHE A 83 25.50 37.97 -43.16
N ILE A 84 26.36 37.50 -44.07
CA ILE A 84 26.56 36.07 -44.33
C ILE A 84 27.13 35.37 -43.09
N SER A 85 28.13 35.94 -42.43
CA SER A 85 28.73 35.38 -41.21
C SER A 85 27.68 35.22 -40.09
N LEU A 86 26.81 36.21 -39.89
CA LEU A 86 25.74 36.14 -38.90
C LEU A 86 24.75 35.01 -39.19
N ILE A 87 24.37 34.81 -40.45
CA ILE A 87 23.48 33.69 -40.84
C ILE A 87 24.15 32.34 -40.55
N VAL A 88 25.45 32.20 -40.87
CA VAL A 88 26.21 30.98 -40.57
C VAL A 88 26.26 30.71 -39.06
N PHE A 89 26.51 31.71 -38.23
CA PHE A 89 26.57 31.50 -36.78
C PHE A 89 25.21 31.30 -36.13
N ILE A 90 24.14 31.93 -36.63
CA ILE A 90 22.77 31.68 -36.16
C ILE A 90 22.35 30.25 -36.51
N THR A 91 22.65 29.77 -37.72
CA THR A 91 22.34 28.40 -38.14
C THR A 91 23.13 27.37 -37.34
N ILE A 92 24.44 27.58 -37.12
CA ILE A 92 25.25 26.74 -36.22
C ILE A 92 24.70 26.77 -34.79
N GLY A 93 24.36 27.95 -34.27
CA GLY A 93 23.78 28.11 -32.94
C GLY A 93 22.45 27.38 -32.79
N PHE A 94 21.61 27.40 -33.83
CA PHE A 94 20.35 26.65 -33.88
C PHE A 94 20.58 25.14 -33.90
N ILE A 95 21.54 24.64 -34.70
CA ILE A 95 21.92 23.23 -34.72
C ILE A 95 22.43 22.78 -33.35
N ILE A 96 23.32 23.56 -32.71
CA ILE A 96 23.84 23.26 -31.36
C ILE A 96 22.70 23.22 -30.34
N TYR A 97 21.80 24.21 -30.36
CA TYR A 97 20.61 24.21 -29.49
C TYR A 97 19.79 22.93 -29.68
N ARG A 98 19.44 22.57 -30.92
CA ARG A 98 18.61 21.38 -31.20
C ARG A 98 19.30 20.07 -30.81
N LEU A 99 20.60 19.96 -31.02
CA LEU A 99 21.38 18.80 -30.59
C LEU A 99 21.40 18.66 -29.06
N THR A 100 21.66 19.76 -28.34
CA THR A 100 21.67 19.73 -26.86
C THR A 100 20.30 19.43 -26.25
N GLU A 101 19.22 19.93 -26.86
CA GLU A 101 17.85 19.63 -26.46
C GLU A 101 17.53 18.14 -26.64
N ASN A 102 17.83 17.57 -27.81
CA ASN A 102 17.63 16.15 -28.08
C ASN A 102 18.40 15.24 -27.11
N VAL A 103 19.68 15.52 -26.85
CA VAL A 103 20.49 14.73 -25.91
C VAL A 103 19.93 14.80 -24.49
N SER A 104 19.50 15.99 -24.06
CA SER A 104 18.91 16.16 -22.72
C SER A 104 17.57 15.44 -22.58
N GLU A 105 16.75 15.44 -23.62
CA GLU A 105 15.49 14.69 -23.66
C GLU A 105 15.74 13.19 -23.62
N GLU A 106 16.73 12.70 -24.37
CA GLU A 106 17.12 11.29 -24.42
C GLU A 106 17.66 10.80 -23.06
N GLU A 107 18.52 11.58 -22.41
CA GLU A 107 18.96 11.31 -21.02
C GLU A 107 17.79 11.29 -20.03
N GLY A 108 16.84 12.21 -20.19
CA GLY A 108 15.62 12.25 -19.38
C GLY A 108 14.74 11.01 -19.57
N HIS A 109 14.58 10.56 -20.82
CA HIS A 109 13.83 9.36 -21.16
C HIS A 109 14.53 8.11 -20.64
N GLN A 110 15.85 8.00 -20.81
CA GLN A 110 16.63 6.89 -20.28
C GLN A 110 16.58 6.82 -18.74
N ASN A 111 16.71 7.95 -18.03
CA ASN A 111 16.56 7.97 -16.58
C ASN A 111 15.16 7.56 -16.13
N LYS A 112 14.12 7.96 -16.87
CA LYS A 112 12.75 7.58 -16.56
C LYS A 112 12.52 6.08 -16.81
N ILE A 113 13.04 5.54 -17.92
CA ILE A 113 13.04 4.09 -18.22
C ILE A 113 13.80 3.32 -17.14
N TYR A 114 14.97 3.81 -16.73
CA TYR A 114 15.78 3.23 -15.66
C TYR A 114 15.00 3.19 -14.33
N GLN A 115 14.41 4.32 -13.92
CA GLN A 115 13.61 4.38 -12.69
C GLN A 115 12.39 3.46 -12.74
N MET A 116 11.68 3.39 -13.87
CA MET A 116 10.54 2.48 -14.05
C MET A 116 10.97 1.01 -14.07
N SER A 117 12.16 0.71 -14.61
CA SER A 117 12.69 -0.66 -14.68
C SER A 117 13.21 -1.18 -13.34
N TYR A 118 13.67 -0.30 -12.44
CA TYR A 118 14.33 -0.69 -11.19
C TYR A 118 13.56 -0.34 -9.91
N SER A 119 12.43 0.35 -10.01
CA SER A 119 11.57 0.63 -8.87
C SER A 119 10.33 -0.27 -8.86
N ASP A 120 9.87 -0.65 -7.67
CA ASP A 120 8.58 -1.30 -7.48
C ASP A 120 7.46 -0.26 -7.60
N TYR A 121 6.49 -0.52 -8.48
CA TYR A 121 5.42 0.43 -8.82
C TYR A 121 4.51 0.76 -7.62
N LEU A 122 4.39 -0.16 -6.66
CA LEU A 122 3.48 -0.01 -5.54
C LEU A 122 4.10 0.82 -4.42
N THR A 123 5.34 0.51 -4.07
CA THR A 123 6.02 1.04 -2.87
C THR A 123 7.01 2.16 -3.18
N GLY A 124 7.51 2.25 -4.41
CA GLY A 124 8.56 3.19 -4.80
C GLY A 124 9.93 2.92 -4.16
N VAL A 125 10.13 1.73 -3.57
CA VAL A 125 11.47 1.20 -3.27
C VAL A 125 12.01 0.44 -4.50
N TYR A 126 13.25 -0.04 -4.45
CA TYR A 126 13.79 -0.82 -5.57
C TYR A 126 13.01 -2.13 -5.75
N ASN A 127 13.00 -2.67 -6.97
CA ASN A 127 12.38 -3.97 -7.24
C ASN A 127 13.41 -5.11 -7.18
N ARG A 128 12.91 -6.34 -7.27
CA ARG A 128 13.73 -7.55 -7.26
C ARG A 128 14.87 -7.53 -8.29
N ARG A 129 14.60 -7.08 -9.52
CA ARG A 129 15.60 -7.02 -10.59
C ARG A 129 16.79 -6.14 -10.21
N PHE A 130 16.52 -4.96 -9.64
CA PHE A 130 17.58 -4.05 -9.21
C PHE A 130 18.49 -4.70 -8.18
N ILE A 131 17.90 -5.32 -7.16
CA ILE A 131 18.68 -5.82 -6.05
C ILE A 131 19.44 -7.11 -6.37
N GLU A 132 18.93 -7.95 -7.29
CA GLU A 132 19.69 -9.09 -7.83
C GLU A 132 20.98 -8.64 -8.53
N GLU A 133 20.93 -7.55 -9.31
CA GLU A 133 22.13 -6.96 -9.93
C GLU A 133 23.05 -6.30 -8.89
N GLU A 134 22.46 -5.63 -7.89
CA GLU A 134 23.22 -4.87 -6.89
C GLU A 134 23.93 -5.76 -5.86
N ILE A 135 23.37 -6.92 -5.52
CA ILE A 135 24.02 -7.95 -4.70
C ILE A 135 25.38 -8.32 -5.29
N ILE A 136 25.46 -8.50 -6.61
CA ILE A 136 26.72 -8.85 -7.30
C ILE A 136 27.69 -7.66 -7.27
N ARG A 137 27.19 -6.44 -7.45
CA ARG A 137 28.03 -5.22 -7.51
C ARG A 137 28.63 -4.86 -6.17
N ILE A 138 27.86 -5.01 -5.09
CA ILE A 138 28.21 -4.55 -3.75
C ILE A 138 29.09 -5.54 -2.99
N ASP A 139 29.19 -6.79 -3.45
CA ASP A 139 29.98 -7.84 -2.81
C ASP A 139 31.51 -7.66 -3.02
N ARG A 140 32.03 -6.59 -2.43
CA ARG A 140 33.43 -6.15 -2.50
C ARG A 140 33.96 -5.83 -1.12
N GLU A 141 35.27 -5.99 -0.93
CA GLU A 141 35.95 -5.68 0.34
C GLU A 141 35.66 -4.27 0.86
N GLU A 142 35.55 -3.28 -0.04
CA GLU A 142 35.25 -1.89 0.32
C GLU A 142 33.90 -1.71 1.02
N ASN A 143 32.96 -2.64 0.86
CA ASN A 143 31.64 -2.59 1.45
C ASN A 143 31.49 -3.47 2.69
N LEU A 144 32.55 -4.19 3.08
CA LEU A 144 32.56 -4.99 4.29
C LEU A 144 32.68 -4.11 5.55
N PRO A 145 32.08 -4.51 6.68
CA PRO A 145 31.12 -5.62 6.81
C PRO A 145 29.81 -5.32 6.09
N LEU A 146 29.26 -6.31 5.38
CA LEU A 146 28.02 -6.16 4.60
C LEU A 146 26.89 -6.90 5.33
N SER A 147 25.97 -6.15 5.91
CA SER A 147 24.80 -6.72 6.58
C SER A 147 23.59 -6.77 5.66
N ILE A 148 22.77 -7.79 5.84
CA ILE A 148 21.54 -8.04 5.11
C ILE A 148 20.39 -8.19 6.09
N ILE A 149 19.26 -7.56 5.80
CA ILE A 149 17.99 -7.77 6.50
C ILE A 149 16.96 -8.29 5.52
N MET A 150 16.38 -9.45 5.82
CA MET A 150 15.20 -9.98 5.15
C MET A 150 13.96 -9.67 6.00
N GLY A 151 12.88 -9.23 5.37
CA GLY A 151 11.63 -8.91 6.03
C GLY A 151 10.41 -9.43 5.31
N ASP A 152 9.42 -9.91 6.04
CA ASP A 152 8.15 -10.41 5.51
C ASP A 152 6.97 -9.80 6.28
N VAL A 153 6.07 -9.13 5.57
CA VAL A 153 4.90 -8.48 6.16
C VAL A 153 3.89 -9.54 6.61
N ASN A 154 3.69 -9.61 7.92
CA ASN A 154 2.85 -10.64 8.51
C ASN A 154 1.37 -10.42 8.19
N GLY A 155 0.67 -11.51 7.86
CA GLY A 155 -0.79 -11.53 7.75
C GLY A 155 -1.38 -10.80 6.54
N LEU A 156 -0.58 -10.47 5.51
CA LEU A 156 -1.07 -9.76 4.32
C LEU A 156 -2.24 -10.49 3.63
N LYS A 157 -2.17 -11.82 3.49
CA LYS A 157 -3.25 -12.62 2.88
C LYS A 157 -4.56 -12.48 3.66
N LEU A 158 -4.51 -12.68 4.98
CA LEU A 158 -5.66 -12.50 5.88
C LEU A 158 -6.21 -11.07 5.77
N PHE A 159 -5.32 -10.08 5.76
CA PHE A 159 -5.70 -8.69 5.62
C PHE A 159 -6.40 -8.40 4.28
N ASN A 160 -5.91 -8.97 3.18
CA ASN A 160 -6.52 -8.88 1.86
C ASN A 160 -7.89 -9.55 1.82
N ASP A 161 -8.04 -10.72 2.46
CA ASP A 161 -9.32 -11.42 2.54
C ASP A 161 -10.36 -10.63 3.33
N ALA A 162 -9.91 -9.93 4.38
CA ALA A 162 -10.73 -9.14 5.30
C ALA A 162 -11.13 -7.77 4.76
N PHE A 163 -10.19 -7.04 4.15
CA PHE A 163 -10.34 -5.63 3.82
C PHE A 163 -10.18 -5.33 2.31
N GLY A 164 -9.88 -6.37 1.51
CA GLY A 164 -9.65 -6.28 0.09
C GLY A 164 -8.20 -5.91 -0.29
N HIS A 165 -7.81 -6.27 -1.51
CA HIS A 165 -6.45 -6.06 -2.02
C HIS A 165 -5.99 -4.58 -2.01
N LYS A 166 -6.88 -3.62 -2.31
CA LYS A 166 -6.54 -2.19 -2.24
C LYS A 166 -6.08 -1.77 -0.85
N LYS A 167 -6.62 -2.38 0.21
CA LYS A 167 -6.22 -2.08 1.59
C LYS A 167 -4.93 -2.81 1.95
N GLY A 168 -4.68 -4.02 1.46
CA GLY A 168 -3.36 -4.65 1.63
C GLY A 168 -2.26 -3.93 0.89
N ASP A 169 -2.55 -3.36 -0.27
CA ASP A 169 -1.61 -2.48 -0.99
C ASP A 169 -1.17 -1.29 -0.13
N GLU A 170 -2.10 -0.67 0.61
CA GLU A 170 -1.79 0.40 1.58
C GLU A 170 -0.94 -0.12 2.76
N LEU A 171 -1.17 -1.36 3.21
CA LEU A 171 -0.35 -2.00 4.25
C LEU A 171 1.10 -2.19 3.78
N ILE A 172 1.30 -2.69 2.56
CA ILE A 172 2.64 -2.90 1.97
C ILE A 172 3.36 -1.57 1.78
N LYS A 173 2.66 -0.53 1.29
CA LYS A 173 3.20 0.84 1.19
C LYS A 173 3.66 1.38 2.54
N SER A 174 2.87 1.12 3.59
CA SER A 174 3.20 1.56 4.95
C SER A 174 4.44 0.84 5.48
N ALA A 175 4.56 -0.47 5.25
CA ALA A 175 5.77 -1.25 5.58
C ALA A 175 7.02 -0.70 4.87
N ALA A 176 6.92 -0.48 3.55
CA ALA A 176 8.02 0.09 2.76
C ALA A 176 8.47 1.46 3.27
N LYS A 177 7.50 2.33 3.61
CA LYS A 177 7.78 3.66 4.17
C LYS A 177 8.46 3.57 5.54
N ALA A 178 8.01 2.66 6.41
CA ALA A 178 8.61 2.42 7.71
C ALA A 178 10.08 1.97 7.56
N ILE A 179 10.35 0.96 6.72
CA ILE A 179 11.70 0.47 6.46
C ILE A 179 12.59 1.61 5.92
N LYS A 180 12.13 2.29 4.87
CA LYS A 180 12.87 3.39 4.21
C LYS A 180 13.19 4.53 5.16
N SER A 181 12.30 4.86 6.10
CA SER A 181 12.52 5.94 7.09
C SER A 181 13.66 5.66 8.08
N THR A 182 14.07 4.41 8.24
CA THR A 182 15.17 3.98 9.13
C THR A 182 16.51 3.78 8.42
N CYS A 183 16.50 3.92 7.09
CA CYS A 183 17.65 3.68 6.21
C CYS A 183 18.39 4.98 5.89
N ARG A 184 19.73 4.91 5.79
CA ARG A 184 20.58 6.03 5.32
C ARG A 184 20.67 6.01 3.78
N ALA A 185 21.22 7.07 3.20
CA ALA A 185 21.33 7.20 1.73
C ALA A 185 22.16 6.08 1.05
N GLY A 186 23.08 5.44 1.78
CA GLY A 186 23.88 4.31 1.29
C GLY A 186 23.26 2.93 1.53
N ASP A 187 22.11 2.85 2.22
CA ASP A 187 21.39 1.60 2.43
C ASP A 187 20.43 1.38 1.26
N ILE A 188 20.28 0.12 0.85
CA ILE A 188 19.48 -0.23 -0.33
C ILE A 188 18.27 -1.00 0.15
N VAL A 189 17.07 -0.48 -0.11
CA VAL A 189 15.80 -1.12 0.24
C VAL A 189 15.12 -1.55 -1.04
N ALA A 190 14.78 -2.84 -1.14
CA ALA A 190 14.00 -3.37 -2.24
C ALA A 190 12.84 -4.23 -1.77
N ARG A 191 11.81 -4.31 -2.59
CA ARG A 191 10.75 -5.30 -2.47
C ARG A 191 11.16 -6.54 -3.25
N TRP A 192 11.43 -7.62 -2.53
CA TRP A 192 11.92 -8.89 -3.08
C TRP A 192 10.76 -9.76 -3.60
N GLY A 193 9.61 -9.71 -2.93
CA GLY A 193 8.42 -10.52 -3.24
C GLY A 193 7.12 -9.77 -3.00
N GLY A 194 6.00 -10.49 -2.89
CA GLY A 194 4.68 -9.88 -2.66
C GLY A 194 4.62 -9.12 -1.34
N ASP A 195 4.99 -9.77 -0.24
CA ASP A 195 5.06 -9.27 1.12
C ASP A 195 6.51 -9.16 1.64
N GLU A 196 7.50 -9.49 0.81
CA GLU A 196 8.89 -9.59 1.21
C GLU A 196 9.73 -8.35 0.82
N PHE A 197 10.61 -7.95 1.73
CA PHE A 197 11.55 -6.85 1.60
C PHE A 197 12.97 -7.31 1.88
N LEU A 198 13.92 -6.78 1.13
CA LEU A 198 15.35 -7.00 1.32
C LEU A 198 16.04 -5.66 1.53
N VAL A 199 16.89 -5.58 2.57
CA VAL A 199 17.69 -4.40 2.86
C VAL A 199 19.17 -4.76 2.87
N LEU A 200 19.97 -4.11 2.03
CA LEU A 200 21.42 -4.22 2.03
C LEU A 200 22.03 -3.03 2.79
N LEU A 201 22.93 -3.35 3.71
CA LEU A 201 23.57 -2.42 4.62
C LEU A 201 25.10 -2.54 4.46
N PRO A 202 25.69 -1.96 3.41
CA PRO A 202 27.14 -1.91 3.26
C PRO A 202 27.77 -1.18 4.46
N LYS A 203 28.99 -1.55 4.85
CA LYS A 203 29.74 -0.96 5.96
C LYS A 203 28.92 -0.91 7.26
N THR A 204 28.32 -2.03 7.62
CA THR A 204 27.45 -2.17 8.79
C THR A 204 27.76 -3.47 9.51
N LYS A 205 28.15 -3.36 10.78
CA LYS A 205 28.44 -4.52 11.64
C LYS A 205 27.17 -5.20 12.13
N LYS A 206 27.30 -6.42 12.63
CA LYS A 206 26.20 -7.24 13.15
C LYS A 206 25.37 -6.53 14.22
N GLU A 207 26.01 -5.87 15.19
CA GLU A 207 25.32 -5.18 16.30
C GLU A 207 24.57 -3.94 15.81
N GLU A 208 25.07 -3.28 14.77
CA GLU A 208 24.40 -2.14 14.14
C GLU A 208 23.20 -2.58 13.30
N ALA A 209 23.34 -3.70 12.59
CA ALA A 209 22.25 -4.32 11.85
C ALA A 209 21.12 -4.74 12.80
N GLU A 210 21.43 -5.36 13.94
CA GLU A 210 20.45 -5.70 14.96
C GLU A 210 19.72 -4.45 15.49
N LYS A 211 20.44 -3.38 15.87
CA LYS A 211 19.81 -2.12 16.29
C LYS A 211 18.89 -1.54 15.21
N LYS A 212 19.24 -1.70 13.93
CA LYS A 212 18.43 -1.25 12.80
C LYS A 212 17.18 -2.11 12.61
N VAL A 213 17.28 -3.43 12.76
CA VAL A 213 16.13 -4.36 12.78
C VAL A 213 15.13 -3.93 13.86
N MET A 214 15.59 -3.64 15.09
CA MET A 214 14.72 -3.20 16.18
C MET A 214 14.05 -1.85 15.87
N ARG A 215 14.76 -0.92 15.22
CA ARG A 215 14.18 0.35 14.75
C ARG A 215 13.12 0.14 13.67
N ILE A 216 13.37 -0.74 12.70
CA ILE A 216 12.38 -1.10 11.66
C ILE A 216 11.13 -1.67 12.30
N LYS A 217 11.29 -2.66 13.20
CA LYS A 217 10.18 -3.28 13.93
C LYS A 217 9.35 -2.26 14.70
N ASN A 218 10.00 -1.32 15.40
CA ASN A 218 9.32 -0.24 16.12
C ASN A 218 8.62 0.77 15.18
N ALA A 219 9.24 1.12 14.05
CA ALA A 219 8.64 2.01 13.05
C ALA A 219 7.39 1.38 12.41
N CYS A 220 7.45 0.08 12.09
CA CYS A 220 6.29 -0.67 11.62
C CYS A 220 5.19 -0.73 12.69
N ASN A 221 5.55 -0.99 13.94
CA ASN A 221 4.58 -1.08 15.04
C ASN A 221 3.86 0.26 15.34
N THR A 222 4.56 1.38 15.19
CA THR A 222 4.01 2.73 15.44
C THR A 222 3.15 3.24 14.29
N MET A 223 3.36 2.76 13.06
CA MET A 223 2.47 3.04 11.94
C MET A 223 1.13 2.32 12.14
N LYS A 224 0.11 3.10 12.51
CA LYS A 224 -1.27 2.62 12.57
C LYS A 224 -1.92 2.69 11.19
N PHE A 225 -2.41 1.56 10.72
CA PHE A 225 -3.26 1.44 9.55
C PHE A 225 -4.61 0.85 9.97
N ASN A 226 -5.69 1.65 9.94
CA ASN A 226 -7.02 1.24 10.45
C ASN A 226 -6.94 0.60 11.86
N SER A 227 -6.20 1.22 12.79
CA SER A 227 -5.97 0.73 14.15
C SER A 227 -5.10 -0.55 14.27
N LEU A 228 -4.59 -1.11 13.17
CA LEU A 228 -3.58 -2.17 13.15
C LEU A 228 -2.18 -1.57 13.09
N SER A 229 -1.27 -2.11 13.89
CA SER A 229 0.16 -1.90 13.70
C SER A 229 0.67 -2.74 12.53
N VAL A 230 1.50 -2.17 11.66
CA VAL A 230 2.20 -2.97 10.64
C VAL A 230 3.12 -3.96 11.36
N SER A 231 2.91 -5.26 11.15
CA SER A 231 3.77 -6.30 11.71
C SER A 231 4.63 -6.89 10.60
N ILE A 232 5.92 -7.04 10.89
CA ILE A 232 6.91 -7.57 9.94
C ILE A 232 7.84 -8.53 10.69
N ALA A 233 7.99 -9.74 10.16
CA ALA A 233 9.01 -10.67 10.62
C ALA A 233 10.35 -10.26 9.99
N LEU A 234 11.41 -10.19 10.78
CA LEU A 234 12.73 -9.75 10.32
C LEU A 234 13.80 -10.77 10.68
N GLY A 235 14.69 -11.07 9.75
CA GLY A 235 15.91 -11.84 9.95
C GLY A 235 17.10 -11.07 9.37
N TRP A 236 18.28 -11.27 9.94
CA TRP A 236 19.48 -10.55 9.49
C TRP A 236 20.74 -11.41 9.62
N ALA A 237 21.70 -11.12 8.76
CA ALA A 237 23.02 -11.74 8.78
C ALA A 237 24.07 -10.75 8.27
N THR A 238 25.34 -10.97 8.63
CA THR A 238 26.45 -10.08 8.26
C THR A 238 27.55 -10.90 7.63
N LYS A 239 28.02 -10.45 6.47
CA LYS A 239 29.26 -10.90 5.84
C LYS A 239 30.42 -10.09 6.40
N GLU A 240 31.40 -10.75 7.00
CA GLU A 240 32.57 -10.09 7.61
C GLU A 240 33.83 -10.21 6.77
N SER A 241 33.94 -11.25 5.93
CA SER A 241 35.10 -11.48 5.08
C SER A 241 34.71 -11.80 3.64
N GLN A 242 35.58 -11.49 2.68
CA GLN A 242 35.33 -11.74 1.26
C GLN A 242 35.22 -13.24 0.92
N ALA A 243 35.81 -14.11 1.74
CA ALA A 243 35.77 -15.56 1.57
C ALA A 243 34.38 -16.17 1.81
N GLU A 244 33.49 -15.46 2.50
CA GLU A 244 32.12 -15.91 2.73
C GLU A 244 31.25 -15.70 1.48
N ASP A 245 30.44 -16.68 1.12
CA ASP A 245 29.48 -16.53 0.02
C ASP A 245 28.27 -15.69 0.45
N LEU A 246 27.99 -14.61 -0.29
CA LEU A 246 26.86 -13.72 -0.01
C LEU A 246 25.51 -14.43 -0.15
N SER A 247 25.41 -15.43 -1.04
CA SER A 247 24.18 -16.25 -1.17
C SER A 247 23.91 -17.07 0.09
N ARG A 248 24.96 -17.57 0.76
CA ARG A 248 24.83 -18.22 2.08
C ARG A 248 24.39 -17.24 3.16
N ILE A 249 24.91 -16.01 3.17
CA ILE A 249 24.51 -14.97 4.13
C ILE A 249 23.03 -14.59 3.95
N LEU A 250 22.57 -14.44 2.70
CA LEU A 250 21.15 -14.25 2.37
C LEU A 250 20.30 -15.39 2.93
N LYS A 251 20.75 -16.64 2.75
CA LYS A 251 20.03 -17.81 3.25
C LYS A 251 19.90 -17.82 4.78
N ILE A 252 20.95 -17.44 5.50
CA ILE A 252 20.92 -17.32 6.97
C ILE A 252 19.92 -16.25 7.41
N ALA A 253 19.90 -15.09 6.74
CA ALA A 253 18.95 -14.03 7.05
C ALA A 253 17.50 -14.47 6.80
N GLU A 254 17.25 -15.21 5.71
CA GLU A 254 15.95 -15.81 5.39
C GLU A 254 15.51 -16.83 6.47
N ASP A 255 16.39 -17.75 6.86
CA ASP A 255 16.07 -18.78 7.85
C ASP A 255 15.77 -18.17 9.24
N TYR A 256 16.49 -17.11 9.63
CA TYR A 256 16.16 -16.34 10.84
C TYR A 256 14.82 -15.63 10.75
N MET A 257 14.49 -15.04 9.59
CA MET A 257 13.19 -14.41 9.38
C MET A 257 12.07 -15.44 9.53
N TYR A 258 12.20 -16.63 8.93
CA TYR A 258 11.21 -17.70 9.07
C TYR A 258 11.03 -18.11 10.54
N LYS A 259 12.13 -18.32 11.28
CA LYS A 259 12.07 -18.68 12.71
C LYS A 259 11.32 -17.63 13.53
N HIS A 260 11.55 -16.35 13.27
CA HIS A 260 10.81 -15.26 13.93
C HIS A 260 9.34 -15.20 13.50
N LYS A 261 9.04 -15.43 12.22
CA LYS A 261 7.67 -15.47 11.67
C LYS A 261 6.82 -16.53 12.39
N PHE A 262 7.35 -17.72 12.66
CA PHE A 262 6.62 -18.77 13.38
C PHE A 262 6.29 -18.38 14.83
N THR A 263 7.25 -17.78 15.53
CA THR A 263 7.09 -17.41 16.95
C THR A 263 6.11 -16.23 17.13
N GLU A 264 6.13 -15.28 16.19
CA GLU A 264 5.26 -14.11 16.22
C GLU A 264 3.86 -14.37 15.65
N SER A 265 3.69 -15.43 14.86
CA SER A 265 2.42 -15.74 14.19
C SER A 265 1.22 -15.89 15.15
N TYR A 266 1.40 -16.44 16.35
CA TYR A 266 0.28 -16.64 17.29
C TYR A 266 -0.20 -15.31 17.90
N SER A 267 0.72 -14.47 18.39
CA SER A 267 0.38 -13.15 18.95
C SER A 267 -0.17 -12.20 17.90
N ILE A 268 0.34 -12.28 16.66
CA ILE A 268 -0.17 -11.48 15.53
C ILE A 268 -1.59 -11.90 15.15
N ARG A 269 -1.88 -13.21 15.03
CA ARG A 269 -3.24 -13.67 14.72
C ARG A 269 -4.24 -13.23 15.79
N SER A 270 -3.89 -13.36 17.07
CA SER A 270 -4.72 -12.89 18.17
C SER A 270 -4.93 -11.36 18.13
N ASN A 271 -3.89 -10.58 17.85
CA ASN A 271 -3.99 -9.13 17.73
C ASN A 271 -4.84 -8.71 16.53
N ILE A 272 -4.71 -9.37 15.38
CA ILE A 272 -5.53 -9.08 14.19
C ILE A 272 -7.00 -9.35 14.48
N ILE A 273 -7.35 -10.47 15.14
CA ILE A 273 -8.73 -10.74 15.54
C ILE A 273 -9.22 -9.70 16.55
N LYS A 274 -8.41 -9.35 17.55
CA LYS A 274 -8.78 -8.31 18.52
C LYS A 274 -9.10 -7.00 17.82
N THR A 275 -8.29 -6.59 16.84
CA THR A 275 -8.55 -5.37 16.07
C THR A 275 -9.77 -5.52 15.16
N ILE A 276 -9.96 -6.66 14.49
CA ILE A 276 -11.19 -6.93 13.72
C ILE A 276 -12.41 -6.77 14.63
N PHE A 277 -12.35 -7.32 15.83
CA PHE A 277 -13.43 -7.22 16.83
C PHE A 277 -13.65 -5.77 17.28
N THR A 278 -12.58 -5.03 17.60
CA THR A 278 -12.67 -3.60 17.96
C THR A 278 -13.21 -2.76 16.80
N THR A 279 -12.72 -2.96 15.57
CA THR A 279 -13.21 -2.25 14.38
C THR A 279 -14.65 -2.62 14.04
N PHE A 280 -15.05 -3.88 14.25
CA PHE A 280 -16.43 -4.31 14.11
C PHE A 280 -17.35 -3.57 15.08
N GLN A 281 -16.92 -3.41 16.34
CA GLN A 281 -17.64 -2.60 17.34
C GLN A 281 -17.70 -1.11 16.94
N GLU A 282 -16.57 -0.53 16.52
CA GLU A 282 -16.48 0.88 16.10
C GLU A 282 -17.32 1.20 14.86
N LYS A 283 -17.47 0.25 13.93
CA LYS A 283 -18.21 0.48 12.69
C LYS A 283 -19.71 0.71 12.92
N SER A 284 -20.29 0.19 14.00
CA SER A 284 -21.67 0.48 14.40
C SER A 284 -22.00 -0.01 15.82
N LEU A 285 -22.24 0.94 16.72
CA LEU A 285 -22.78 0.68 18.06
C LEU A 285 -24.06 -0.18 18.02
N LYS A 286 -24.87 -0.08 16.96
CA LYS A 286 -26.10 -0.89 16.81
C LYS A 286 -25.81 -2.36 16.48
N LEU A 287 -24.77 -2.63 15.69
CA LEU A 287 -24.33 -4.00 15.37
C LEU A 287 -23.74 -4.70 16.60
N GLU A 288 -23.07 -3.96 17.49
CA GLU A 288 -22.54 -4.48 18.75
C GLU A 288 -23.66 -4.95 19.69
N VAL A 289 -24.67 -4.12 19.94
CA VAL A 289 -25.76 -4.49 20.86
C VAL A 289 -26.57 -5.67 20.30
N HIS A 290 -26.82 -5.70 18.99
CA HIS A 290 -27.47 -6.82 18.31
C HIS A 290 -26.69 -8.14 18.50
N SER A 291 -25.41 -8.14 18.17
CA SER A 291 -24.59 -9.35 18.26
C SER A 291 -24.48 -9.87 19.69
N LYS A 292 -24.43 -8.97 20.69
CA LYS A 292 -24.48 -9.35 22.12
C LYS A 292 -25.81 -10.01 22.50
N ARG A 293 -26.95 -9.51 22.02
CA ARG A 293 -28.27 -10.12 22.28
C ARG A 293 -28.41 -11.48 21.59
N VAL A 294 -27.97 -11.60 20.33
CA VAL A 294 -27.97 -12.88 19.61
C VAL A 294 -27.10 -13.91 20.35
N GLY A 295 -25.89 -13.54 20.76
CA GLY A 295 -25.03 -14.41 21.57
C GLY A 295 -25.70 -14.86 22.87
N TYR A 296 -26.41 -13.97 23.57
CA TYR A 296 -27.17 -14.31 24.77
C TYR A 296 -28.32 -15.28 24.48
N LEU A 297 -29.11 -15.04 23.43
CA LEU A 297 -30.20 -15.95 23.04
C LEU A 297 -29.65 -17.34 22.69
N CYS A 298 -28.55 -17.41 21.94
CA CYS A 298 -27.85 -18.64 21.64
C CYS A 298 -27.41 -19.39 22.91
N GLU A 299 -26.89 -18.68 23.92
CA GLU A 299 -26.53 -19.26 25.22
C GLU A 299 -27.75 -19.89 25.92
N GLN A 300 -28.86 -19.17 25.99
CA GLN A 300 -30.09 -19.65 26.63
C GLN A 300 -30.69 -20.86 25.90
N MET A 301 -30.68 -20.83 24.56
CA MET A 301 -31.10 -21.96 23.74
C MET A 301 -30.20 -23.18 23.96
N GLY A 302 -28.88 -22.99 24.03
CA GLY A 302 -27.94 -24.07 24.34
C GLY A 302 -28.22 -24.73 25.69
N LYS A 303 -28.51 -23.93 26.72
CA LYS A 303 -28.95 -24.42 28.05
C LYS A 303 -30.26 -25.20 27.96
N ALA A 304 -31.27 -24.67 27.27
CA ALA A 304 -32.56 -25.34 27.09
C ALA A 304 -32.45 -26.67 26.32
N MET A 305 -31.40 -26.84 25.50
CA MET A 305 -31.09 -28.07 24.78
C MET A 305 -30.18 -29.03 25.56
N ASN A 306 -29.80 -28.70 26.80
CA ASN A 306 -28.87 -29.47 27.63
C ASN A 306 -27.50 -29.72 26.97
N LEU A 307 -26.98 -28.73 26.23
CA LEU A 307 -25.61 -28.78 25.71
C LEU A 307 -24.59 -28.66 26.86
N SER A 308 -23.36 -29.14 26.64
CA SER A 308 -22.28 -28.96 27.61
C SER A 308 -21.86 -27.49 27.74
N GLU A 309 -21.25 -27.11 28.87
CA GLU A 309 -20.75 -25.73 29.07
C GLU A 309 -19.76 -25.28 27.99
N ALA A 310 -18.93 -26.19 27.47
CA ALA A 310 -18.01 -25.91 26.37
C ALA A 310 -18.78 -25.57 25.07
N GLU A 311 -19.79 -26.38 24.73
CA GLU A 311 -20.65 -26.17 23.57
C GLU A 311 -21.49 -24.89 23.71
N ILE A 312 -22.02 -24.60 24.89
CA ILE A 312 -22.75 -23.37 25.19
C ILE A 312 -21.86 -22.15 24.98
N SER A 313 -20.62 -22.20 25.49
CA SER A 313 -19.64 -21.12 25.30
C SER A 313 -19.32 -20.91 23.83
N GLU A 314 -19.06 -22.00 23.09
CA GLU A 314 -18.79 -21.98 21.65
C GLU A 314 -19.96 -21.41 20.84
N LEU A 315 -21.20 -21.84 21.15
CA LEU A 315 -22.43 -21.37 20.53
C LEU A 315 -22.67 -19.88 20.82
N ARG A 316 -22.43 -19.43 22.06
CA ARG A 316 -22.51 -18.02 22.44
C ARG A 316 -21.52 -17.16 21.66
N ILE A 317 -20.26 -17.60 21.56
CA ILE A 317 -19.21 -16.89 20.80
C ILE A 317 -19.59 -16.86 19.31
N SER A 318 -20.14 -17.95 18.77
CA SER A 318 -20.61 -18.01 17.39
C SER A 318 -21.75 -17.02 17.12
N GLY A 319 -22.72 -16.92 18.04
CA GLY A 319 -23.77 -15.91 17.96
C GLY A 319 -23.24 -14.48 18.07
N LEU A 320 -22.19 -14.23 18.87
CA LEU A 320 -21.54 -12.92 18.96
C LEU A 320 -20.79 -12.53 17.68
N LEU A 321 -20.24 -13.51 16.95
CA LEU A 321 -19.36 -13.28 15.81
C LEU A 321 -20.01 -13.57 14.45
N HIS A 322 -21.29 -13.98 14.40
CA HIS A 322 -21.98 -14.36 13.15
C HIS A 322 -21.88 -13.29 12.05
N ASP A 323 -21.87 -12.03 12.44
CA ASP A 323 -21.85 -10.88 11.55
C ASP A 323 -20.45 -10.26 11.35
N ILE A 324 -19.38 -10.87 11.88
CA ILE A 324 -18.03 -10.28 11.90
C ILE A 324 -17.52 -9.90 10.51
N GLY A 325 -17.94 -10.64 9.47
CA GLY A 325 -17.59 -10.36 8.08
C GLY A 325 -18.18 -9.06 7.51
N LYS A 326 -19.17 -8.43 8.17
CA LYS A 326 -19.69 -7.12 7.77
C LYS A 326 -18.64 -6.02 7.87
N ILE A 327 -17.49 -6.27 8.53
CA ILE A 327 -16.33 -5.38 8.53
C ILE A 327 -15.79 -5.07 7.13
N ALA A 328 -15.93 -5.96 6.15
CA ALA A 328 -15.45 -5.72 4.80
C ALA A 328 -16.42 -4.90 3.94
N ILE A 329 -17.67 -4.74 4.39
CA ILE A 329 -18.73 -4.08 3.62
C ILE A 329 -18.68 -2.57 3.87
N ASP A 330 -18.96 -1.80 2.80
CA ASP A 330 -19.01 -0.35 2.85
C ASP A 330 -20.13 0.16 3.79
N LYS A 331 -19.84 1.20 4.57
CA LYS A 331 -20.81 1.78 5.53
C LYS A 331 -22.03 2.36 4.82
N SER A 332 -21.88 2.90 3.61
CA SER A 332 -23.00 3.44 2.82
C SER A 332 -24.00 2.35 2.43
N ILE A 333 -23.52 1.12 2.19
CA ILE A 333 -24.35 -0.05 1.92
C ILE A 333 -25.04 -0.51 3.21
N LEU A 334 -24.30 -0.63 4.31
CA LEU A 334 -24.87 -1.08 5.59
C LEU A 334 -25.90 -0.10 6.19
N ASN A 335 -25.65 1.21 6.05
CA ASN A 335 -26.44 2.30 6.67
C ASN A 335 -27.35 3.05 5.70
N LYS A 336 -27.59 2.53 4.49
CA LYS A 336 -28.63 3.07 3.60
C LYS A 336 -29.97 3.17 4.35
N SER A 337 -30.95 3.87 3.80
CA SER A 337 -32.31 3.93 4.40
C SER A 337 -33.39 3.35 3.47
N PHE A 338 -32.98 2.94 2.27
CA PHE A 338 -33.83 2.42 1.20
C PHE A 338 -33.37 1.03 0.77
N GLN A 339 -34.17 0.39 -0.09
CA GLN A 339 -33.88 -0.95 -0.58
C GLN A 339 -32.52 -1.04 -1.28
N LEU A 340 -31.76 -2.09 -0.96
CA LEU A 340 -30.48 -2.38 -1.59
C LEU A 340 -30.70 -2.83 -3.03
N THR A 341 -29.82 -2.38 -3.92
CA THR A 341 -29.75 -2.90 -5.29
C THR A 341 -29.27 -4.35 -5.29
N VAL A 342 -29.46 -5.06 -6.40
CA VAL A 342 -29.01 -6.46 -6.55
C VAL A 342 -27.49 -6.59 -6.30
N LEU A 343 -26.70 -5.65 -6.79
CA LEU A 343 -25.24 -5.64 -6.59
C LEU A 343 -24.87 -5.41 -5.12
N GLU A 344 -25.50 -4.44 -4.46
CA GLU A 344 -25.29 -4.17 -3.03
C GLU A 344 -25.72 -5.36 -2.16
N TRP A 345 -26.81 -6.03 -2.52
CA TRP A 345 -27.28 -7.23 -1.82
C TRP A 345 -26.32 -8.41 -1.98
N ASN A 346 -25.76 -8.60 -3.17
CA ASN A 346 -24.72 -9.60 -3.41
C ASN A 346 -23.47 -9.32 -2.57
N GLU A 347 -23.09 -8.05 -2.39
CA GLU A 347 -22.00 -7.68 -1.49
C GLU A 347 -22.32 -8.01 -0.03
N VAL A 348 -23.56 -7.76 0.43
CA VAL A 348 -23.98 -8.14 1.78
C VAL A 348 -23.94 -9.65 1.98
N LYS A 349 -24.37 -10.45 1.01
CA LYS A 349 -24.35 -11.92 1.07
C LYS A 349 -22.95 -12.53 1.19
N ARG A 350 -21.89 -11.77 0.94
CA ARG A 350 -20.50 -12.25 1.09
C ARG A 350 -20.04 -12.30 2.54
N HIS A 351 -20.71 -11.61 3.47
CA HIS A 351 -20.22 -11.51 4.85
C HIS A 351 -20.06 -12.85 5.60
N PRO A 352 -20.88 -13.91 5.40
CA PRO A 352 -20.65 -15.17 6.09
C PRO A 352 -19.33 -15.81 5.63
N TYR A 353 -19.02 -15.71 4.34
CA TYR A 353 -17.76 -16.21 3.78
C TYR A 353 -16.56 -15.39 4.27
N ILE A 354 -16.69 -14.06 4.34
CA ILE A 354 -15.64 -13.20 4.91
C ILE A 354 -15.43 -13.55 6.39
N GLY A 355 -16.51 -13.73 7.16
CA GLY A 355 -16.45 -14.13 8.57
C GLY A 355 -15.76 -15.48 8.76
N TYR A 356 -16.12 -16.48 7.96
CA TYR A 356 -15.44 -17.77 7.91
C TYR A 356 -13.95 -17.62 7.65
N ARG A 357 -13.57 -16.86 6.61
CA ARG A 357 -12.17 -16.63 6.27
C ARG A 357 -11.44 -16.00 7.44
N LEU A 358 -11.98 -14.95 8.05
CA LEU A 358 -11.39 -14.27 9.20
C LEU A 358 -11.13 -15.20 10.40
N LEU A 359 -12.10 -16.05 10.73
CA LEU A 359 -12.05 -16.90 11.91
C LEU A 359 -11.24 -18.19 11.68
N SER A 360 -11.25 -18.75 10.47
CA SER A 360 -10.59 -20.02 10.12
C SER A 360 -9.05 -20.04 10.28
N PHE A 361 -8.42 -18.88 10.49
CA PHE A 361 -6.96 -18.78 10.69
C PHE A 361 -6.49 -19.17 12.09
N LEU A 362 -7.39 -19.21 13.08
CA LEU A 362 -7.08 -19.73 14.40
C LEU A 362 -7.57 -21.18 14.50
N PRO A 363 -6.69 -22.14 14.83
CA PRO A 363 -7.11 -23.51 15.07
C PRO A 363 -8.27 -23.63 16.07
N GLU A 364 -8.28 -22.79 17.12
CA GLU A 364 -9.36 -22.81 18.12
C GLU A 364 -10.70 -22.26 17.61
N MET A 365 -10.71 -21.50 16.50
CA MET A 365 -11.91 -20.86 15.94
C MET A 365 -12.45 -21.59 14.71
N LEU A 366 -11.86 -22.74 14.33
CA LEU A 366 -12.25 -23.46 13.11
C LEU A 366 -13.73 -23.86 13.13
N ASN A 367 -14.22 -24.43 14.23
CA ASN A 367 -15.63 -24.81 14.36
C ASN A 367 -16.56 -23.59 14.31
N ILE A 368 -16.24 -22.55 15.09
CA ILE A 368 -16.97 -21.27 15.11
C ILE A 368 -17.04 -20.68 13.70
N SER A 369 -15.94 -20.72 12.95
CA SER A 369 -15.88 -20.22 11.57
C SER A 369 -16.90 -20.91 10.67
N GLN A 370 -17.07 -22.24 10.81
CA GLN A 370 -18.07 -22.99 10.05
C GLN A 370 -19.48 -22.59 10.45
N TYR A 371 -19.72 -22.39 11.75
CA TYR A 371 -21.04 -21.97 12.22
C TYR A 371 -21.43 -20.59 11.66
N VAL A 372 -20.46 -19.67 11.64
CA VAL A 372 -20.57 -18.35 11.01
C VAL A 372 -20.72 -18.45 9.49
N LEU A 373 -20.10 -19.41 8.81
CA LEU A 373 -20.27 -19.57 7.36
C LEU A 373 -21.73 -19.86 6.98
N TYR A 374 -22.40 -20.69 7.77
CA TYR A 374 -23.70 -21.29 7.42
C TYR A 374 -24.89 -20.70 8.18
N HIS A 375 -24.72 -19.64 8.97
CA HIS A 375 -25.81 -19.09 9.79
C HIS A 375 -26.98 -18.50 8.97
N HIS A 376 -26.80 -18.27 7.66
CA HIS A 376 -27.85 -17.87 6.73
C HIS A 376 -28.35 -18.99 5.82
N GLU A 377 -27.91 -20.22 6.05
CA GLU A 377 -28.52 -21.39 5.42
C GLU A 377 -29.94 -21.59 5.96
N ARG A 378 -30.84 -22.04 5.09
CA ARG A 378 -32.25 -22.26 5.42
C ARG A 378 -32.53 -23.75 5.45
N PHE A 379 -33.39 -24.19 6.36
CA PHE A 379 -33.71 -25.61 6.50
C PHE A 379 -34.24 -26.25 5.20
N ASP A 380 -34.91 -25.48 4.34
CA ASP A 380 -35.40 -25.87 3.02
C ASP A 380 -34.35 -25.94 1.90
N GLY A 381 -33.11 -25.47 2.13
CA GLY A 381 -32.03 -25.42 1.14
C GLY A 381 -32.02 -24.16 0.27
N LYS A 382 -32.89 -23.17 0.53
CA LYS A 382 -32.94 -21.90 -0.23
C LYS A 382 -32.06 -20.80 0.36
N GLY A 383 -31.23 -21.15 1.34
CA GLY A 383 -30.32 -20.25 2.02
C GLY A 383 -29.04 -19.97 1.22
N TYR A 384 -28.08 -19.36 1.88
CA TYR A 384 -26.76 -19.07 1.32
C TYR A 384 -25.69 -19.24 2.41
N PRO A 385 -24.41 -19.49 2.05
CA PRO A 385 -23.81 -19.41 0.72
C PRO A 385 -23.87 -20.69 -0.15
N GLN A 386 -24.12 -21.87 0.41
CA GLN A 386 -24.01 -23.16 -0.27
C GLN A 386 -25.37 -23.85 -0.54
N GLY A 387 -26.46 -23.38 0.08
CA GLY A 387 -27.79 -23.99 -0.10
C GLY A 387 -27.92 -25.34 0.61
N LEU A 388 -27.27 -25.47 1.77
CA LEU A 388 -27.36 -26.68 2.60
C LEU A 388 -28.80 -26.87 3.07
N LYS A 389 -29.25 -28.13 3.15
CA LYS A 389 -30.63 -28.50 3.49
C LYS A 389 -30.70 -29.37 4.73
N GLY A 390 -31.66 -29.09 5.59
CA GLY A 390 -31.94 -29.85 6.81
C GLY A 390 -30.73 -29.95 7.74
N GLU A 391 -30.46 -31.14 8.24
CA GLU A 391 -29.39 -31.42 9.21
C GLU A 391 -27.98 -31.36 8.62
N LYS A 392 -27.83 -31.19 7.31
CA LYS A 392 -26.52 -30.87 6.71
C LYS A 392 -26.01 -29.50 7.15
N ILE A 393 -26.90 -28.63 7.63
CA ILE A 393 -26.54 -27.36 8.25
C ILE A 393 -26.09 -27.64 9.69
N PRO A 394 -24.90 -27.17 10.13
CA PRO A 394 -24.45 -27.35 11.49
C PRO A 394 -25.50 -26.90 12.51
N LEU A 395 -25.62 -27.64 13.62
CA LEU A 395 -26.62 -27.35 14.65
C LEU A 395 -26.54 -25.89 15.13
N PHE A 396 -25.34 -25.39 15.41
CA PHE A 396 -25.16 -24.04 15.92
C PHE A 396 -25.54 -22.98 14.88
N SER A 397 -25.31 -23.21 13.59
CA SER A 397 -25.80 -22.33 12.53
C SER A 397 -27.32 -22.25 12.49
N ARG A 398 -28.01 -23.39 12.68
CA ARG A 398 -29.48 -23.42 12.74
C ARG A 398 -30.02 -22.68 13.97
N ILE A 399 -29.34 -22.80 15.12
CA ILE A 399 -29.67 -22.04 16.34
C ILE A 399 -29.48 -20.52 16.11
N ILE A 400 -28.33 -20.12 15.56
CA ILE A 400 -28.02 -18.71 15.29
C ILE A 400 -29.06 -18.10 14.32
N ASN A 401 -29.50 -18.84 13.30
CA ASN A 401 -30.50 -18.35 12.35
C ASN A 401 -31.83 -17.97 13.04
N VAL A 402 -32.30 -18.80 13.98
CA VAL A 402 -33.50 -18.50 14.79
C VAL A 402 -33.26 -17.30 15.69
N ALA A 403 -32.15 -17.27 16.42
CA ALA A 403 -31.80 -16.19 17.35
C ALA A 403 -31.64 -14.82 16.65
N ASP A 404 -30.89 -14.77 15.53
CA ASP A 404 -30.72 -13.56 14.71
C ASP A 404 -32.08 -13.09 14.15
N SER A 405 -32.87 -14.00 13.58
CA SER A 405 -34.18 -13.65 13.02
C SER A 405 -35.13 -13.08 14.08
N TYR A 406 -35.15 -13.67 15.28
CA TYR A 406 -35.97 -13.14 16.37
C TYR A 406 -35.50 -11.76 16.84
N ASP A 407 -34.19 -11.57 17.04
CA ASP A 407 -33.64 -10.27 17.44
C ASP A 407 -33.89 -9.20 16.37
N ALA A 408 -33.78 -9.58 15.10
CA ALA A 408 -34.05 -8.74 13.94
C ALA A 408 -35.49 -8.22 13.88
N MET A 409 -36.46 -9.05 14.30
CA MET A 409 -37.87 -8.71 14.30
C MET A 409 -38.26 -7.86 15.51
N THR A 410 -37.69 -8.14 16.68
CA THR A 410 -38.09 -7.55 17.96
C THR A 410 -37.33 -6.27 18.34
N ASN A 411 -36.29 -5.89 17.60
CA ASN A 411 -35.48 -4.70 17.87
C ASN A 411 -35.36 -3.79 16.64
N LYS A 412 -35.23 -2.48 16.86
CA LYS A 412 -35.13 -1.49 15.77
C LYS A 412 -33.91 -1.76 14.86
N ARG A 413 -34.16 -2.11 13.59
CA ARG A 413 -33.17 -2.03 12.50
C ARG A 413 -33.37 -0.75 11.69
N ALA A 414 -32.36 -0.31 10.94
CA ALA A 414 -32.40 0.95 10.17
C ALA A 414 -33.51 1.02 9.08
N TYR A 415 -34.17 -0.10 8.76
CA TYR A 415 -35.10 -0.23 7.63
C TYR A 415 -36.43 -0.93 7.95
N LYS A 416 -36.66 -1.40 9.18
CA LYS A 416 -37.90 -2.09 9.57
C LYS A 416 -38.39 -1.61 10.94
N GLY A 417 -39.70 -1.41 11.06
CA GLY A 417 -40.37 -1.20 12.34
C GLY A 417 -40.18 -2.39 13.27
N VAL A 418 -40.31 -2.17 14.57
CA VAL A 418 -40.26 -3.22 15.59
C VAL A 418 -41.55 -4.03 15.54
N LEU A 419 -41.45 -5.34 15.39
CA LEU A 419 -42.59 -6.23 15.59
C LEU A 419 -42.77 -6.50 17.09
N PRO A 420 -44.01 -6.47 17.60
CA PRO A 420 -44.31 -7.02 18.91
C PRO A 420 -43.84 -8.47 19.03
N LYS A 421 -43.42 -8.89 20.23
CA LYS A 421 -42.90 -10.25 20.47
C LYS A 421 -43.83 -11.35 19.95
N TYR A 422 -45.14 -11.22 20.14
CA TYR A 422 -46.12 -12.20 19.67
C TYR A 422 -46.11 -12.35 18.14
N MET A 423 -45.98 -11.27 17.37
CA MET A 423 -45.88 -11.34 15.91
C MET A 423 -44.56 -11.97 15.45
N ALA A 424 -43.46 -11.71 16.18
CA ALA A 424 -42.19 -12.36 15.89
C ALA A 424 -42.26 -13.87 16.12
N ILE A 425 -42.97 -14.30 17.18
CA ILE A 425 -43.25 -15.72 17.46
C ILE A 425 -44.09 -16.36 16.34
N GLU A 426 -45.18 -15.71 15.92
CA GLU A 426 -46.01 -16.20 14.82
C GLU A 426 -45.22 -16.37 13.53
N GLU A 427 -44.30 -15.45 13.23
CA GLU A 427 -43.45 -15.52 12.03
C GLU A 427 -42.44 -16.68 12.11
N LEU A 428 -41.86 -16.95 13.29
CA LEU A 428 -41.02 -18.14 13.50
C LEU A 428 -41.80 -19.44 13.27
N ILE A 429 -43.02 -19.51 13.80
CA ILE A 429 -43.91 -20.68 13.64
C ILE A 429 -44.31 -20.85 12.18
N ARG A 430 -44.69 -19.78 11.48
CA ARG A 430 -45.07 -19.81 10.06
C ARG A 430 -43.96 -20.35 9.17
N ASN A 431 -42.70 -20.02 9.49
CA ASN A 431 -41.53 -20.43 8.72
C ASN A 431 -40.84 -21.70 9.27
N LYS A 432 -41.48 -22.41 10.20
CA LYS A 432 -41.02 -23.68 10.76
C LYS A 432 -40.94 -24.76 9.66
N GLY A 433 -39.81 -25.46 9.57
CA GLY A 433 -39.57 -26.48 8.54
C GLY A 433 -39.21 -25.93 7.14
N THR A 434 -39.27 -24.61 6.95
CA THR A 434 -38.79 -23.94 5.73
C THR A 434 -37.53 -23.13 5.99
N GLN A 435 -37.66 -21.97 6.63
CA GLN A 435 -36.50 -21.17 7.04
C GLN A 435 -35.78 -21.81 8.21
N PHE A 436 -36.56 -22.22 9.21
CA PHE A 436 -36.07 -22.61 10.52
C PHE A 436 -36.21 -24.12 10.74
N ASP A 437 -35.28 -24.65 11.52
CA ASP A 437 -35.38 -26.01 12.01
C ASP A 437 -36.61 -26.17 12.95
N PRO A 438 -37.50 -27.14 12.69
CA PRO A 438 -38.66 -27.40 13.52
C PRO A 438 -38.36 -27.58 15.01
N HIS A 439 -37.36 -28.39 15.35
CA HIS A 439 -37.02 -28.72 16.72
C HIS A 439 -36.49 -27.50 17.48
N ILE A 440 -35.67 -26.69 16.82
CA ILE A 440 -35.07 -25.50 17.42
C ILE A 440 -36.14 -24.43 17.69
N VAL A 441 -37.11 -24.26 16.78
CA VAL A 441 -38.24 -23.35 17.02
C VAL A 441 -39.03 -23.80 18.25
N ASP A 442 -39.31 -25.09 18.40
CA ASP A 442 -40.05 -25.61 19.57
C ASP A 442 -39.30 -25.38 20.88
N VAL A 443 -37.98 -25.61 20.90
CA VAL A 443 -37.14 -25.28 22.06
C VAL A 443 -37.19 -23.79 22.36
N PHE A 444 -37.10 -22.94 21.35
CA PHE A 444 -37.12 -21.49 21.52
C PHE A 444 -38.46 -20.99 22.08
N MET A 445 -39.59 -21.57 21.65
CA MET A 445 -40.92 -21.22 22.18
C MET A 445 -41.02 -21.56 23.67
N LYS A 446 -40.62 -22.77 24.07
CA LYS A 446 -40.60 -23.19 25.49
C LYS A 446 -39.73 -22.27 26.35
N LEU A 447 -38.58 -21.85 25.80
CA LEU A 447 -37.70 -20.90 26.47
C LEU A 447 -38.41 -19.57 26.74
N LEU A 448 -39.11 -19.01 25.75
CA LEU A 448 -39.83 -17.74 25.91
C LEU A 448 -40.97 -17.85 26.94
N GLU A 449 -41.75 -18.92 26.90
CA GLU A 449 -42.82 -19.18 27.87
C GLU A 449 -42.29 -19.25 29.32
N SER A 450 -41.15 -19.93 29.52
CA SER A 450 -40.51 -20.04 30.84
C SER A 450 -40.05 -18.69 31.40
N HIS A 451 -39.59 -17.78 30.53
CA HIS A 451 -39.13 -16.45 30.91
C HIS A 451 -40.29 -15.52 31.24
N GLU A 452 -41.42 -15.63 30.54
CA GLU A 452 -42.64 -14.86 30.87
C GLU A 452 -43.27 -15.33 32.18
N ALA A 453 -43.26 -16.64 32.46
CA ALA A 453 -43.70 -17.18 33.74
C ALA A 453 -42.82 -16.73 34.92
N SER A 454 -41.51 -16.61 34.71
CA SER A 454 -40.55 -16.17 35.75
C SER A 454 -40.50 -14.65 35.94
N ALA A 455 -41.03 -13.86 35.01
CA ALA A 455 -41.08 -12.39 35.10
C ALA A 455 -42.39 -11.86 35.70
N ASN A 456 -43.43 -12.69 35.75
CA ASN A 456 -44.75 -12.38 36.29
C ASN A 456 -45.00 -12.96 37.70
N GLY A 457 -44.02 -13.66 38.27
CA GLY A 457 -43.97 -14.11 39.66
C GLY A 457 -42.83 -13.42 40.40
#